data_AF-A0A8T1XEN0-F1
#
_entry.id   AF-A0A8T1XEN0-F1
#
_cell.length_a   1.000
_cell.length_b   1.000
_cell.length_c   1.000
_cell.angle_alpha   90.00
_cell.angle_beta   90.00
_cell.angle_gamma   90.00
#
_symmetry.space_group_name_H-M   'P 1'
#
loop_
_entity.id
_entity.type
_entity.pdbx_description
1 polymer ?
#
loop_
_entity_poly.entity_id
_entity_poly.type
_entity_poly.pdbx_seq_one_letter_code
_entity_poly.pdbx_strand_id
1 'polypeptide(L)'
;MMRQKIFLFGDSITEESFSDGGWGASLADLLRRKADMVLRGYSGYNTRWALKVVERVFPAAEEDGRDSPAAVTVFFGANDACVPERCSGFQHVPLDEYKQNLRSIISFLKNRWPQTAIILITPPPIDEEARLRYPYIENTTGLPERTNEVAGRYAKACIAVAEECHISVIDLWSKMQQIPNWQTECLWDGLHLSRVGNKVVFEEVAKKLKEEGIGAEDLAVDLPLIEDVDPKDHLKAFDEF
;
A
#
# COMPACT_ATOMS: atom_id res chain seq x y z
N MET A 1 -9.89 -6.85 -23.93
CA MET A 1 -9.52 -5.48 -23.48
C MET A 1 -8.24 -5.53 -22.63
N MET A 2 -7.46 -4.44 -22.53
CA MET A 2 -6.33 -4.39 -21.59
C MET A 2 -6.85 -4.34 -20.14
N ARG A 3 -6.15 -5.04 -19.24
CA ARG A 3 -6.49 -5.06 -17.81
C ARG A 3 -6.22 -3.70 -17.17
N GLN A 4 -7.06 -3.35 -16.21
CA GLN A 4 -6.81 -2.17 -15.39
C GLN A 4 -5.60 -2.39 -14.49
N LYS A 5 -4.86 -1.31 -14.21
CA LYS A 5 -3.70 -1.33 -13.31
C LYS A 5 -4.12 -0.88 -11.92
N ILE A 6 -3.56 -1.51 -10.89
CA ILE A 6 -3.61 -1.03 -9.50
C ILE A 6 -2.19 -0.82 -9.02
N PHE A 7 -1.82 0.43 -8.71
CA PHE A 7 -0.47 0.71 -8.21
C PHE A 7 -0.38 0.56 -6.70
N LEU A 8 0.65 -0.13 -6.24
CA LEU A 8 0.99 -0.27 -4.83
C LEU A 8 2.17 0.65 -4.52
N PHE A 9 1.91 1.86 -3.99
CA PHE A 9 2.95 2.86 -3.74
C PHE A 9 3.23 3.01 -2.24
N GLY A 10 4.47 2.78 -1.83
CA GLY A 10 4.81 2.80 -0.41
C GLY A 10 6.29 2.56 -0.12
N ASP A 11 6.58 2.24 1.14
CA ASP A 11 7.93 1.94 1.62
C ASP A 11 8.27 0.43 1.54
N SER A 12 9.13 -0.06 2.43
CA SER A 12 9.54 -1.47 2.50
C SER A 12 8.38 -2.43 2.70
N ILE A 13 7.34 -2.03 3.45
CA ILE A 13 6.15 -2.88 3.66
C ILE A 13 5.40 -3.12 2.34
N THR A 14 5.47 -2.14 1.44
CA THR A 14 4.94 -2.28 0.08
C THR A 14 5.92 -3.02 -0.81
N GLU A 15 7.23 -2.78 -0.71
CA GLU A 15 8.26 -3.50 -1.47
C GLU A 15 8.19 -5.01 -1.24
N GLU A 16 8.00 -5.42 0.01
CA GLU A 16 7.88 -6.82 0.42
C GLU A 16 6.49 -7.43 0.16
N SER A 17 5.53 -6.68 -0.40
CA SER A 17 4.15 -7.12 -0.60
C SER A 17 3.98 -8.32 -1.54
N PHE A 18 5.01 -8.66 -2.32
CA PHE A 18 5.05 -9.83 -3.20
C PHE A 18 5.89 -10.99 -2.64
N SER A 19 6.41 -10.86 -1.42
CA SER A 19 7.04 -11.98 -0.71
C SER A 19 6.04 -13.10 -0.47
N ASP A 20 6.51 -14.27 -0.05
CA ASP A 20 5.66 -15.42 0.25
C ASP A 20 4.65 -15.11 1.37
N GLY A 21 3.36 -15.15 1.03
CA GLY A 21 2.25 -14.72 1.90
C GLY A 21 2.02 -13.20 1.93
N GLY A 22 2.62 -12.46 1.00
CA GLY A 22 2.51 -11.01 0.87
C GLY A 22 1.13 -10.53 0.41
N TRP A 23 0.74 -9.34 0.86
CA TRP A 23 -0.58 -8.78 0.56
C TRP A 23 -0.78 -8.41 -0.92
N GLY A 24 0.27 -7.95 -1.60
CA GLY A 24 0.27 -7.64 -3.04
C GLY A 24 0.16 -8.90 -3.90
N ALA A 25 0.87 -9.97 -3.53
CA ALA A 25 0.71 -11.29 -4.17
C ALA A 25 -0.71 -11.85 -4.00
N SER A 26 -1.30 -11.67 -2.80
CA SER A 26 -2.67 -12.11 -2.52
C SER A 26 -3.71 -11.33 -3.34
N LEU A 27 -3.52 -10.02 -3.53
CA LEU A 27 -4.36 -9.21 -4.41
C LEU A 27 -4.23 -9.63 -5.89
N ALA A 28 -3.01 -9.93 -6.35
CA ALA A 28 -2.78 -10.40 -7.71
C ALA A 28 -3.45 -11.76 -7.97
N ASP A 29 -3.47 -12.65 -6.98
CA ASP A 29 -4.21 -13.93 -7.07
C ASP A 29 -5.73 -13.72 -7.05
N LEU A 30 -6.23 -12.81 -6.20
CA LEU A 30 -7.66 -12.47 -6.13
C LEU A 30 -8.18 -11.89 -7.46
N LEU A 31 -7.43 -10.99 -8.07
CA LEU A 31 -7.80 -10.28 -9.30
C LEU A 31 -7.12 -10.86 -10.54
N ARG A 32 -6.70 -12.14 -10.49
CA ARG A 32 -6.06 -12.83 -11.61
C ARG A 32 -6.90 -12.68 -12.87
N ARG A 33 -6.26 -12.34 -13.99
CA ARG A 33 -6.91 -12.10 -15.30
C ARG A 33 -7.89 -10.92 -15.35
N LYS A 34 -7.98 -10.09 -14.30
CA LYS A 34 -8.92 -8.96 -14.20
C LYS A 34 -8.19 -7.63 -14.01
N ALA A 35 -7.18 -7.58 -13.16
CA ALA A 35 -6.35 -6.39 -12.94
C ALA A 35 -4.88 -6.77 -12.76
N ASP A 36 -3.99 -5.86 -13.15
CA ASP A 36 -2.54 -6.00 -12.97
C ASP A 36 -2.08 -5.18 -11.76
N MET A 37 -1.40 -5.83 -10.82
CA MET A 37 -0.80 -5.18 -9.66
C MET A 37 0.57 -4.61 -10.05
N VAL A 38 0.76 -3.31 -9.88
CA VAL A 38 2.02 -2.62 -10.24
C VAL A 38 2.73 -2.16 -8.98
N LEU A 39 3.77 -2.90 -8.60
CA LEU A 39 4.57 -2.61 -7.41
C LEU A 39 5.43 -1.34 -7.59
N ARG A 40 5.32 -0.43 -6.61
CA ARG A 40 6.14 0.78 -6.42
C ARG A 40 6.49 0.95 -4.93
N GLY A 41 6.99 -0.11 -4.31
CA GLY A 41 7.55 -0.07 -2.96
C GLY A 41 9.02 0.38 -2.98
N TYR A 42 9.42 1.16 -1.98
CA TYR A 42 10.78 1.70 -1.86
C TYR A 42 11.26 1.59 -0.42
N SER A 43 12.06 0.56 -0.13
CA SER A 43 12.55 0.27 1.21
C SER A 43 13.28 1.46 1.84
N GLY A 44 12.90 1.77 3.09
CA GLY A 44 13.45 2.89 3.85
C GLY A 44 12.93 4.29 3.49
N TYR A 45 12.07 4.43 2.46
CA TYR A 45 11.59 5.76 2.04
C TYR A 45 10.58 6.34 3.02
N ASN A 46 10.68 7.65 3.24
CA ASN A 46 9.65 8.46 3.90
C ASN A 46 8.89 9.30 2.87
N THR A 47 7.85 10.01 3.30
CA THR A 47 7.03 10.83 2.40
C THR A 47 7.79 11.97 1.72
N ARG A 48 8.82 12.53 2.39
CA ARG A 48 9.68 13.57 1.81
C ARG A 48 10.44 13.06 0.59
N TRP A 49 10.95 11.83 0.66
CA TRP A 49 11.67 11.20 -0.45
C TRP A 49 10.71 10.68 -1.52
N ALA A 50 9.53 10.18 -1.12
CA ALA A 50 8.47 9.77 -2.05
C ALA A 50 8.11 10.92 -3.01
N LEU A 51 7.96 12.15 -2.51
CA LEU A 51 7.70 13.33 -3.34
C LEU A 51 8.83 13.66 -4.34
N LYS A 52 10.09 13.31 -4.03
CA LYS A 52 11.22 13.54 -4.96
C LYS A 52 11.21 12.57 -6.14
N VAL A 53 10.54 11.44 -6.00
CA VAL A 53 10.53 10.39 -7.04
C VAL A 53 9.18 10.24 -7.72
N VAL A 54 8.09 10.75 -7.13
CA VAL A 54 6.70 10.50 -7.59
C VAL A 54 6.49 10.69 -9.10
N GLU A 55 7.11 11.69 -9.70
CA GLU A 55 7.05 11.92 -11.16
C GLU A 55 7.71 10.82 -12.02
N ARG A 56 8.74 10.16 -11.49
CA ARG A 56 9.49 9.07 -12.15
C ARG A 56 8.89 7.70 -11.88
N VAL A 57 8.17 7.58 -10.76
CA VAL A 57 7.55 6.32 -10.31
C VAL A 57 6.37 5.94 -11.19
N PHE A 58 5.57 6.93 -11.60
CA PHE A 58 4.35 6.74 -12.38
C PHE A 58 4.56 7.08 -13.84
N PRO A 59 3.94 6.34 -14.78
CA PRO A 59 3.98 6.71 -16.19
C PRO A 59 3.32 8.08 -16.43
N ALA A 60 3.63 8.69 -17.57
CA ALA A 60 2.87 9.85 -18.03
C ALA A 60 1.40 9.45 -18.23
N ALA A 61 0.47 10.36 -17.93
CA ALA A 61 -0.92 10.15 -18.31
C ALA A 61 -1.06 10.30 -19.82
N GLU A 62 -1.79 9.39 -20.46
CA GLU A 62 -2.17 9.52 -21.86
C GLU A 62 -3.32 10.54 -22.00
N GLU A 63 -3.33 11.29 -23.11
CA GLU A 63 -4.28 12.39 -23.34
C GLU A 63 -5.75 11.92 -23.39
N ASP A 64 -6.00 10.66 -23.74
CA ASP A 64 -7.34 10.08 -23.83
C ASP A 64 -7.77 9.34 -22.55
N GLY A 65 -6.92 9.33 -21.51
CA GLY A 65 -7.20 8.74 -20.20
C GLY A 65 -7.29 7.22 -20.17
N ARG A 66 -7.09 6.52 -21.30
CA ARG A 66 -7.28 5.06 -21.42
C ARG A 66 -6.37 4.22 -20.54
N ASP A 67 -5.27 4.80 -20.09
CA ASP A 67 -4.25 4.11 -19.28
C ASP A 67 -4.24 4.55 -17.80
N SER A 68 -5.32 5.21 -17.35
CA SER A 68 -5.50 5.58 -15.94
C SER A 68 -5.64 4.31 -15.08
N PRO A 69 -4.91 4.17 -13.97
CA PRO A 69 -5.09 3.05 -13.06
C PRO A 69 -6.46 3.14 -12.38
N ALA A 70 -7.04 1.98 -12.07
CA ALA A 70 -8.28 1.90 -11.33
C ALA A 70 -8.08 2.41 -9.89
N ALA A 71 -6.94 2.05 -9.27
CA ALA A 71 -6.60 2.49 -7.93
C ALA A 71 -5.10 2.69 -7.70
N VAL A 72 -4.76 3.50 -6.70
CA VAL A 72 -3.43 3.61 -6.11
C VAL A 72 -3.55 3.51 -4.60
N THR A 73 -2.85 2.55 -3.99
CA THR A 73 -2.64 2.55 -2.54
C THR A 73 -1.43 3.41 -2.22
N VAL A 74 -1.51 4.24 -1.17
CA VAL A 74 -0.40 5.03 -0.65
C VAL A 74 -0.13 4.61 0.79
N PHE A 75 1.01 3.94 1.00
CA PHE A 75 1.36 3.30 2.27
C PHE A 75 2.74 3.75 2.75
N PHE A 76 2.75 4.88 3.46
CA PHE A 76 3.93 5.51 4.06
C PHE A 76 3.63 5.91 5.50
N GLY A 77 4.66 6.37 6.23
CA GLY A 77 4.54 6.86 7.59
C GLY A 77 5.37 6.08 8.60
N ALA A 78 5.72 4.82 8.31
CA ALA A 78 6.50 3.99 9.22
C ALA A 78 7.93 4.55 9.41
N ASN A 79 8.53 5.04 8.33
CA ASN A 79 9.84 5.69 8.35
C ASN A 79 9.75 7.14 8.85
N ASP A 80 8.73 7.87 8.42
CA ASP A 80 8.44 9.24 8.87
C ASP A 80 8.33 9.33 10.40
N ALA A 81 7.73 8.30 11.03
CA ALA A 81 7.50 8.17 12.47
C ALA A 81 8.74 7.77 13.29
N CYS A 82 9.94 7.72 12.71
CA CYS A 82 11.17 7.56 13.50
C CYS A 82 11.29 8.67 14.54
N VAL A 83 11.83 8.32 15.72
CA VAL A 83 12.12 9.33 16.75
C VAL A 83 13.41 10.07 16.35
N PRO A 84 13.39 11.42 16.25
CA PRO A 84 14.51 12.19 15.66
C PRO A 84 15.86 11.96 16.34
N GLU A 85 15.86 11.76 17.66
CA GLU A 85 17.08 11.62 18.47
C GLU A 85 17.57 10.16 18.60
N ARG A 86 16.96 9.20 17.88
CA ARG A 86 17.32 7.78 17.91
C ARG A 86 18.10 7.36 16.65
N CYS A 87 18.62 6.13 16.61
CA CYS A 87 19.58 5.72 15.58
C CYS A 87 19.05 5.96 14.15
N SER A 88 17.76 5.72 13.87
CA SER A 88 17.15 5.99 12.55
C SER A 88 16.48 7.36 12.40
N GLY A 89 16.85 8.34 13.23
CA GLY A 89 16.27 9.68 13.21
C GLY A 89 16.39 10.42 11.87
N PHE A 90 17.34 10.03 11.01
CA PHE A 90 17.48 10.59 9.66
C PHE A 90 16.27 10.33 8.74
N GLN A 91 15.46 9.31 9.05
CA GLN A 91 14.22 9.02 8.31
C GLN A 91 13.04 9.88 8.77
N HIS A 92 13.18 10.57 9.91
CA HIS A 92 12.09 11.36 10.49
C HIS A 92 11.59 12.47 9.55
N VAL A 93 10.26 12.59 9.50
CA VAL A 93 9.56 13.69 8.85
C VAL A 93 8.60 14.29 9.87
N PRO A 94 8.71 15.58 10.26
CA PRO A 94 7.80 16.19 11.24
C PRO A 94 6.33 16.01 10.87
N LEU A 95 5.47 15.84 11.87
CA LEU A 95 4.07 15.44 11.66
C LEU A 95 3.30 16.38 10.71
N ASP A 96 3.52 17.69 10.80
CA ASP A 96 2.89 18.67 9.91
C ASP A 96 3.41 18.55 8.47
N GLU A 97 4.71 18.28 8.30
CA GLU A 97 5.31 18.02 6.99
C GLU A 97 4.78 16.71 6.40
N TYR A 98 4.65 15.65 7.21
CA TYR A 98 4.06 14.38 6.79
C TYR A 98 2.62 14.57 6.26
N LYS A 99 1.78 15.31 7.00
CA LYS A 99 0.42 15.66 6.53
C LYS A 99 0.46 16.41 5.20
N GLN A 100 1.34 17.40 5.08
CA GLN A 100 1.48 18.17 3.85
C GLN A 100 1.95 17.31 2.69
N ASN A 101 2.91 16.41 2.92
CA ASN A 101 3.44 15.53 1.91
C ASN A 101 2.37 14.56 1.40
N LEU A 102 1.56 13.98 2.29
CA LEU A 102 0.42 13.16 1.89
C LEU A 102 -0.56 13.93 1.00
N ARG A 103 -0.94 15.16 1.38
CA ARG A 103 -1.81 16.01 0.53
C ARG A 103 -1.19 16.28 -0.83
N SER A 104 0.12 16.52 -0.89
CA SER A 104 0.84 16.72 -2.15
C SER A 104 0.87 15.46 -3.02
N ILE A 105 1.07 14.28 -2.43
CA ILE A 105 1.00 12.99 -3.16
C ILE A 105 -0.43 12.78 -3.71
N ILE A 106 -1.46 13.00 -2.90
CA ILE A 106 -2.86 12.87 -3.31
C ILE A 106 -3.18 13.84 -4.44
N SER A 107 -2.79 15.11 -4.30
CA SER A 107 -3.01 16.14 -5.33
C SER A 107 -2.29 15.79 -6.63
N PHE A 108 -1.05 15.29 -6.55
CA PHE A 108 -0.33 14.80 -7.72
C PHE A 108 -1.10 13.70 -8.44
N LEU A 109 -1.57 12.68 -7.71
CA LEU A 109 -2.30 11.55 -8.27
C LEU A 109 -3.65 11.97 -8.86
N LYS A 110 -4.42 12.84 -8.18
CA LYS A 110 -5.70 13.37 -8.70
C LYS A 110 -5.51 14.24 -9.94
N ASN A 111 -4.45 15.06 -9.99
CA ASN A 111 -4.15 15.85 -11.18
C ASN A 111 -3.71 14.97 -12.35
N ARG A 112 -3.03 13.85 -12.06
CA ARG A 112 -2.59 12.89 -13.06
C ARG A 112 -3.76 12.05 -13.60
N TRP A 113 -4.59 11.54 -12.70
CA TRP A 113 -5.69 10.63 -12.98
C TRP A 113 -6.91 11.00 -12.11
N PRO A 114 -7.78 11.90 -12.59
CA PRO A 114 -8.88 12.44 -11.78
C PRO A 114 -9.86 11.38 -11.24
N GLN A 115 -10.05 10.30 -12.01
CA GLN A 115 -11.01 9.23 -11.70
C GLN A 115 -10.40 8.07 -10.91
N THR A 116 -9.09 8.05 -10.70
CA THR A 116 -8.44 6.97 -9.95
C THR A 116 -8.85 7.01 -8.48
N ALA A 117 -9.20 5.84 -7.94
CA ALA A 117 -9.42 5.65 -6.52
C ALA A 117 -8.08 5.73 -5.78
N ILE A 118 -8.00 6.55 -4.73
CA ILE A 118 -6.79 6.65 -3.89
C ILE A 118 -7.14 6.12 -2.52
N ILE A 119 -6.37 5.15 -2.04
CA ILE A 119 -6.56 4.52 -0.73
C ILE A 119 -5.31 4.78 0.10
N LEU A 120 -5.43 5.59 1.16
CA LEU A 120 -4.35 5.71 2.15
C LEU A 120 -4.34 4.49 3.07
N ILE A 121 -3.16 4.05 3.47
CA ILE A 121 -2.97 3.03 4.50
C ILE A 121 -2.12 3.65 5.61
N THR A 122 -2.64 3.66 6.83
CA THR A 122 -1.88 4.18 7.98
C THR A 122 -0.65 3.31 8.26
N PRO A 123 0.45 3.86 8.81
CA PRO A 123 1.57 3.03 9.25
C PRO A 123 1.11 1.94 10.25
N PRO A 124 1.71 0.74 10.22
CA PRO A 124 1.36 -0.31 11.18
C PRO A 124 1.75 0.10 12.62
N PRO A 125 1.24 -0.62 13.63
CA PRO A 125 1.77 -0.48 14.99
C PRO A 125 3.21 -1.00 15.07
N ILE A 126 3.94 -0.61 16.11
CA ILE A 126 5.36 -0.95 16.30
C ILE A 126 5.54 -1.81 17.54
N ASP A 127 6.21 -2.96 17.41
CA ASP A 127 6.71 -3.70 18.57
C ASP A 127 8.10 -3.18 18.95
N GLU A 128 8.13 -2.35 19.99
CA GLU A 128 9.32 -1.70 20.53
C GLU A 128 10.36 -2.71 21.06
N GLU A 129 9.94 -3.84 21.62
CA GLU A 129 10.87 -4.86 22.12
C GLU A 129 11.57 -5.59 20.98
N ALA A 130 10.85 -5.89 19.90
CA ALA A 130 11.46 -6.43 18.68
C ALA A 130 12.34 -5.39 17.98
N ARG A 131 11.98 -4.10 17.96
CA ARG A 131 12.85 -3.05 17.40
C ARG A 131 14.18 -2.89 18.13
N LEU A 132 14.19 -3.09 19.46
CA LEU A 132 15.45 -3.16 20.22
C LEU A 132 16.32 -4.37 19.85
N ARG A 133 15.71 -5.51 19.56
CA ARG A 133 16.41 -6.75 19.20
C ARG A 133 16.92 -6.78 17.77
N TYR A 134 16.19 -6.15 16.85
CA TYR A 134 16.45 -6.24 15.41
C TYR A 134 16.64 -4.86 14.75
N PRO A 135 17.48 -3.96 15.29
CA PRO A 135 17.65 -2.62 14.75
C PRO A 135 18.21 -2.68 13.30
N TYR A 136 17.72 -1.82 12.40
CA TYR A 136 18.20 -1.79 11.00
C TYR A 136 19.63 -1.27 10.86
N ILE A 137 20.02 -0.42 11.80
CA ILE A 137 21.34 0.19 11.89
C ILE A 137 21.81 0.10 13.34
N GLU A 138 23.10 0.28 13.56
CA GLU A 138 23.69 0.18 14.89
C GLU A 138 22.95 1.06 15.92
N ASN A 139 22.37 0.42 16.93
CA ASN A 139 21.61 1.10 17.97
C ASN A 139 22.53 1.51 19.12
N THR A 140 23.10 2.71 19.00
CA THR A 140 24.00 3.28 20.01
C THR A 140 23.27 3.85 21.23
N THR A 141 21.94 4.05 21.14
CA THR A 141 21.15 4.68 22.22
C THR A 141 20.52 3.66 23.16
N GLY A 142 20.41 2.39 22.75
CA GLY A 142 19.71 1.35 23.51
C GLY A 142 18.20 1.58 23.62
N LEU A 143 17.63 2.45 22.77
CA LEU A 143 16.20 2.77 22.69
C LEU A 143 15.66 2.36 21.32
N PRO A 144 14.39 1.92 21.20
CA PRO A 144 13.83 1.50 19.92
C PRO A 144 13.73 2.71 18.99
N GLU A 145 14.18 2.66 17.74
CA GLU A 145 14.19 3.85 16.87
C GLU A 145 12.81 4.39 16.48
N ARG A 146 11.78 3.57 16.68
CA ARG A 146 10.35 3.86 16.50
C ARG A 146 9.61 3.43 17.75
N THR A 147 8.47 4.08 18.03
CA THR A 147 7.57 3.71 19.14
C THR A 147 6.16 3.57 18.63
N ASN A 148 5.36 2.73 19.27
CA ASN A 148 3.97 2.55 18.89
C ASN A 148 3.14 3.83 19.12
N GLU A 149 3.48 4.59 20.17
CA GLU A 149 2.84 5.88 20.46
C GLU A 149 3.03 6.88 19.31
N VAL A 150 4.27 7.05 18.84
CA VAL A 150 4.57 7.94 17.72
C VAL A 150 3.91 7.42 16.43
N ALA A 151 4.00 6.12 16.13
CA ALA A 151 3.31 5.53 14.98
C ALA A 151 1.79 5.83 14.99
N GLY A 152 1.15 5.74 16.17
CA GLY A 152 -0.26 6.10 16.35
C GLY A 152 -0.58 7.57 16.07
N ARG A 153 0.36 8.50 16.32
CA ARG A 153 0.20 9.91 15.94
C ARG A 153 0.21 10.10 14.43
N TYR A 154 1.10 9.40 13.71
CA TYR A 154 1.15 9.42 12.25
C TYR A 154 -0.05 8.71 11.61
N ALA A 155 -0.54 7.64 12.22
CA ALA A 155 -1.78 6.98 11.81
C ALA A 155 -2.98 7.92 11.89
N LYS A 156 -3.18 8.59 13.04
CA LYS A 156 -4.23 9.61 13.20
C LYS A 156 -4.11 10.75 12.19
N ALA A 157 -2.89 11.22 11.93
CA ALA A 157 -2.64 12.28 10.96
C ALA A 157 -2.97 11.84 9.52
N CYS A 158 -2.67 10.59 9.16
CA CYS A 158 -3.00 9.99 7.87
C CYS A 158 -4.52 9.91 7.67
N ILE A 159 -5.26 9.43 8.68
CA ILE A 159 -6.74 9.38 8.67
C ILE A 159 -7.32 10.78 8.48
N ALA A 160 -6.87 11.76 9.27
CA ALA A 160 -7.34 13.14 9.14
C ALA A 160 -7.09 13.72 7.74
N VAL A 161 -5.95 13.43 7.11
CA VAL A 161 -5.68 13.86 5.73
C VAL A 161 -6.63 13.19 4.74
N ALA A 162 -6.92 11.90 4.89
CA ALA A 162 -7.87 11.22 4.02
C ALA A 162 -9.29 11.81 4.13
N GLU A 163 -9.73 12.11 5.35
CA GLU A 163 -11.02 12.79 5.60
C GLU A 163 -11.05 14.18 4.97
N GLU A 164 -10.01 14.99 5.17
CA GLU A 164 -9.86 16.33 4.58
C GLU A 164 -9.86 16.29 3.04
N CYS A 165 -9.28 15.26 2.44
CA CYS A 165 -9.20 15.08 0.98
C CYS A 165 -10.39 14.30 0.40
N HIS A 166 -11.32 13.83 1.22
CA HIS A 166 -12.47 13.00 0.83
C HIS A 166 -12.06 11.75 0.03
N ILE A 167 -11.04 11.03 0.51
CA ILE A 167 -10.57 9.77 -0.09
C ILE A 167 -10.66 8.61 0.92
N SER A 168 -10.58 7.38 0.41
CA SER A 168 -10.60 6.17 1.22
C SER A 168 -9.32 6.03 2.08
N VAL A 169 -9.48 5.50 3.30
CA VAL A 169 -8.37 5.18 4.22
C VAL A 169 -8.59 3.86 4.94
N ILE A 170 -7.49 3.16 5.21
CA ILE A 170 -7.42 1.95 6.03
C ILE A 170 -6.63 2.27 7.30
N ASP A 171 -7.30 2.23 8.45
CA ASP A 171 -6.65 2.35 9.76
C ASP A 171 -6.00 1.02 10.18
N LEU A 172 -4.86 0.71 9.57
CA LEU A 172 -4.09 -0.50 9.85
C LEU A 172 -3.56 -0.53 11.28
N TRP A 173 -3.09 0.63 11.79
CA TRP A 173 -2.58 0.79 13.15
C TRP A 173 -3.57 0.25 14.19
N SER A 174 -4.85 0.68 14.13
CA SER A 174 -5.86 0.20 15.07
C SER A 174 -6.27 -1.25 14.81
N LYS A 175 -6.42 -1.64 13.54
CA LYS A 175 -6.90 -2.98 13.16
C LYS A 175 -5.98 -4.10 13.62
N MET A 176 -4.67 -3.95 13.41
CA MET A 176 -3.70 -4.96 13.85
C MET A 176 -3.74 -5.12 15.37
N GLN A 177 -3.89 -4.02 16.13
CA GLN A 177 -3.91 -4.07 17.60
C GLN A 177 -5.17 -4.70 18.20
N GLN A 178 -6.19 -5.01 17.38
CA GLN A 178 -7.34 -5.81 17.82
C GLN A 178 -7.03 -7.31 17.85
N ILE A 179 -5.90 -7.74 17.27
CA ILE A 179 -5.47 -9.13 17.25
C ILE A 179 -4.71 -9.42 18.56
N PRO A 180 -5.07 -10.49 19.30
CA PRO A 180 -4.30 -10.91 20.47
C PRO A 180 -2.84 -11.17 20.09
N ASN A 181 -1.89 -10.63 20.88
CA ASN A 181 -0.45 -10.75 20.63
C ASN A 181 0.00 -10.22 19.26
N TRP A 182 -0.67 -9.19 18.73
CA TRP A 182 -0.37 -8.59 17.43
C TRP A 182 1.11 -8.27 17.21
N GLN A 183 1.85 -7.95 18.28
CA GLN A 183 3.28 -7.63 18.22
C GLN A 183 4.08 -8.72 17.51
N THR A 184 3.84 -9.99 17.88
CA THR A 184 4.55 -11.15 17.35
C THR A 184 3.74 -11.90 16.29
N GLU A 185 2.41 -11.78 16.33
CA GLU A 185 1.54 -12.41 15.33
C GLU A 185 1.58 -11.63 14.03
N CYS A 186 1.48 -10.30 14.05
CA CYS A 186 1.38 -9.47 12.85
C CYS A 186 2.73 -9.00 12.32
N LEU A 187 3.78 -8.98 13.15
CA LEU A 187 5.09 -8.42 12.79
C LEU A 187 6.20 -9.45 13.04
N TRP A 188 7.22 -9.51 12.17
CA TRP A 188 8.32 -10.46 12.33
C TRP A 188 9.60 -9.85 12.92
N ASP A 189 9.84 -8.55 12.73
CA ASP A 189 10.95 -7.79 13.34
C ASP A 189 10.46 -6.58 14.17
N GLY A 190 9.16 -6.51 14.42
CA GLY A 190 8.50 -5.41 15.10
C GLY A 190 8.17 -4.19 14.23
N LEU A 191 8.35 -4.29 12.92
CA LEU A 191 7.87 -3.31 11.94
C LEU A 191 7.27 -3.98 10.69
N HIS A 192 8.00 -4.91 10.08
CA HIS A 192 7.58 -5.58 8.85
C HIS A 192 6.59 -6.70 9.13
N LEU A 193 5.72 -6.92 8.16
CA LEU A 193 4.53 -7.73 8.31
C LEU A 193 4.85 -9.22 8.21
N SER A 194 4.41 -9.98 9.19
CA SER A 194 4.32 -11.44 9.07
C SER A 194 3.25 -11.85 8.04
N ARG A 195 3.04 -13.15 7.84
CA ARG A 195 1.90 -13.65 7.03
C ARG A 195 0.54 -13.19 7.57
N VAL A 196 0.37 -13.12 8.89
CA VAL A 196 -0.88 -12.63 9.50
C VAL A 196 -1.03 -11.13 9.27
N GLY A 197 0.04 -10.36 9.44
CA GLY A 197 0.01 -8.92 9.18
C GLY A 197 -0.31 -8.59 7.71
N ASN A 198 0.31 -9.32 6.78
CA ASN A 198 0.01 -9.23 5.35
C ASN A 198 -1.45 -9.58 5.05
N LYS A 199 -1.99 -10.63 5.68
CA LYS A 199 -3.39 -11.02 5.52
C LYS A 199 -4.35 -9.89 5.93
N VAL A 200 -4.07 -9.18 7.03
CA VAL A 200 -4.89 -8.02 7.45
C VAL A 200 -4.88 -6.93 6.38
N VAL A 201 -3.71 -6.59 5.84
CA VAL A 201 -3.61 -5.58 4.77
C VAL A 201 -4.37 -6.03 3.53
N PHE A 202 -4.20 -7.29 3.11
CA PHE A 202 -4.90 -7.86 1.96
C PHE A 202 -6.43 -7.76 2.12
N GLU A 203 -6.99 -8.21 3.25
CA GLU A 203 -8.44 -8.23 3.47
C GLU A 203 -9.04 -6.82 3.44
N GLU A 204 -8.35 -5.85 4.05
CA GLU A 204 -8.81 -4.46 4.09
C GLU A 204 -8.66 -3.75 2.75
N VAL A 205 -7.56 -3.97 2.02
CA VAL A 205 -7.38 -3.40 0.68
C VAL A 205 -8.38 -4.00 -0.30
N ALA A 206 -8.56 -5.32 -0.28
CA ALA A 206 -9.55 -5.99 -1.13
C ALA A 206 -10.97 -5.48 -0.86
N LYS A 207 -11.32 -5.29 0.42
CA LYS A 207 -12.59 -4.70 0.82
C LYS A 207 -12.74 -3.27 0.27
N LYS A 208 -11.72 -2.43 0.39
CA LYS A 208 -11.75 -1.05 -0.13
C LYS A 208 -11.83 -1.01 -1.65
N LEU A 209 -11.10 -1.85 -2.36
CA LEU A 209 -11.21 -1.96 -3.81
C LEU A 209 -12.62 -2.34 -4.25
N LYS A 210 -13.26 -3.30 -3.56
CA LYS A 210 -14.65 -3.66 -3.81
C LYS A 210 -15.64 -2.51 -3.54
N GLU A 211 -15.44 -1.74 -2.47
CA GLU A 211 -16.26 -0.54 -2.19
C GLU A 211 -16.17 0.52 -3.32
N GLU A 212 -15.06 0.54 -4.05
CA GLU A 212 -14.82 1.40 -5.22
C GLU A 212 -15.23 0.75 -6.56
N GLY A 213 -15.84 -0.44 -6.55
CA GLY A 213 -16.26 -1.16 -7.77
C GLY A 213 -15.11 -1.84 -8.53
N ILE A 214 -14.02 -2.18 -7.84
CA ILE A 214 -12.82 -2.83 -8.38
C ILE A 214 -12.67 -4.23 -7.74
N GLY A 215 -13.79 -4.86 -7.38
CA GLY A 215 -13.85 -6.22 -6.84
C GLY A 215 -13.69 -7.31 -7.91
N ALA A 216 -13.50 -8.55 -7.45
CA ALA A 216 -13.36 -9.69 -8.35
C ALA A 216 -14.64 -9.97 -9.16
N GLU A 217 -15.79 -9.61 -8.61
CA GLU A 217 -17.11 -9.66 -9.23
C GLU A 217 -17.39 -8.48 -10.15
N ASP A 218 -16.73 -7.33 -9.95
CA ASP A 218 -16.98 -6.10 -10.69
C ASP A 218 -16.17 -6.04 -12.00
N LEU A 219 -15.00 -6.68 -12.02
CA LEU A 219 -14.09 -6.66 -13.16
C LEU A 219 -14.29 -7.85 -14.11
N ALA A 220 -14.35 -7.58 -15.42
CA ALA A 220 -14.36 -8.61 -16.44
C ALA A 220 -12.98 -9.28 -16.60
N VAL A 221 -12.97 -10.55 -17.03
CA VAL A 221 -11.73 -11.20 -17.47
C VAL A 221 -11.29 -10.63 -18.82
N ASP A 222 -9.98 -10.58 -19.04
CA ASP A 222 -9.39 -9.93 -20.22
C ASP A 222 -9.54 -10.70 -21.54
N LEU A 223 -9.65 -12.03 -21.44
CA LEU A 223 -9.68 -13.00 -22.54
C LEU A 223 -10.65 -14.15 -22.22
N PRO A 224 -11.07 -14.96 -23.22
CA PRO A 224 -12.03 -16.05 -23.03
C PRO A 224 -11.66 -17.02 -21.89
N LEU A 225 -12.66 -17.48 -21.13
CA LEU A 225 -12.47 -18.57 -20.20
C LEU A 225 -12.38 -19.90 -20.96
N ILE A 226 -11.79 -20.92 -20.34
CA ILE A 226 -11.70 -22.24 -20.97
C ILE A 226 -13.09 -22.84 -21.27
N GLU A 227 -14.10 -22.46 -20.50
CA GLU A 227 -15.50 -22.84 -20.71
C GLU A 227 -16.14 -22.18 -21.93
N ASP A 228 -15.59 -21.05 -22.40
CA ASP A 228 -16.04 -20.35 -23.60
C ASP A 228 -15.39 -20.92 -24.88
N VAL A 229 -14.34 -21.75 -24.75
CA VAL A 229 -13.59 -22.32 -25.88
C VAL A 229 -14.27 -23.61 -26.34
N ASP A 230 -14.90 -23.59 -27.52
CA ASP A 230 -15.48 -24.79 -28.13
C ASP A 230 -14.37 -25.83 -28.44
N PRO A 231 -14.44 -27.05 -27.89
CA PRO A 231 -13.44 -28.10 -28.16
C PRO A 231 -13.32 -28.49 -29.64
N LYS A 232 -14.34 -28.24 -30.46
CA LYS A 232 -14.37 -28.56 -31.89
C LYS A 232 -13.95 -27.38 -32.78
N ASP A 233 -14.01 -26.16 -32.25
CA ASP A 233 -13.64 -24.94 -32.95
C ASP A 233 -12.99 -23.94 -31.98
N HIS A 234 -11.81 -24.33 -31.49
CA HIS A 234 -11.15 -23.67 -30.36
C HIS A 234 -10.68 -22.24 -30.66
N LEU A 235 -10.54 -21.85 -31.93
CA LEU A 235 -10.09 -20.50 -32.29
C LEU A 235 -11.23 -19.49 -32.30
N LYS A 236 -12.47 -19.94 -32.50
CA LYS A 236 -13.64 -19.06 -32.64
C LYS A 236 -13.85 -18.12 -31.45
N ALA A 237 -13.64 -18.61 -30.23
CA ALA A 237 -13.80 -17.81 -29.01
C ALA A 237 -12.85 -16.59 -28.95
N PHE A 238 -11.74 -16.63 -29.70
CA PHE A 238 -10.75 -15.54 -29.74
C PHE A 238 -11.05 -14.49 -30.81
N ASP A 239 -11.88 -14.81 -31.82
CA ASP A 239 -12.31 -13.87 -32.85
C ASP A 239 -13.49 -12.98 -32.39
N GLU A 240 -14.25 -13.47 -31.41
CA GLU A 240 -15.46 -12.81 -30.87
C GLU A 240 -15.18 -11.88 -29.68
N PHE A 241 -13.91 -11.72 -29.27
CA PHE A 241 -13.49 -11.07 -28.02
C PHE A 241 -12.73 -9.74 -28.20
#